data_AF-A0A3A6PHK2-F1
#
_entry.id   AF-A0A3A6PHK2-F1
#
_cell.length_a   1.000
_cell.length_b   1.000
_cell.length_c   1.000
_cell.angle_alpha   90.00
_cell.angle_beta   90.00
_cell.angle_gamma   90.00
#
_symmetry.space_group_name_H-M   'P 1'
#
loop_
_entity.id
_entity.type
_entity.pdbx_description
1 polymer ?
#
loop_
_entity_poly.entity_id
_entity_poly.type
_entity_poly.pdbx_seq_one_letter_code
_entity_poly.pdbx_strand_id
1 'polypeptide(L)'
;MEDSKDIITAVIMFCLIAGVLIFTGRKDSNKSIEYEFTFKQLKDYFFKKHYCKDCNSSLKRFSKDEFLGEGWTKHPGTVAYSKNYKRTFYLKCPACSRIYTSDDF
;
A
#
# COMPACT_ATOMS: atom_id res chain seq x y z
N MET A 1 38.52 2.29 22.03
CA MET A 1 37.61 1.11 22.01
C MET A 1 36.15 1.50 21.73
N GLU A 2 35.84 2.81 21.69
CA GLU A 2 34.55 3.34 21.23
C GLU A 2 34.38 3.27 19.71
N ASP A 3 35.42 3.60 18.93
CA ASP A 3 35.32 3.70 17.46
C ASP A 3 34.91 2.38 16.77
N SER A 4 35.28 1.23 17.35
CA SER A 4 34.91 -0.07 16.79
C SER A 4 33.41 -0.37 16.93
N LYS A 5 32.72 0.18 17.94
CA LYS A 5 31.28 -0.03 18.14
C LYS A 5 30.45 0.77 17.15
N ASP A 6 30.90 1.96 16.79
CA ASP A 6 30.23 2.83 15.82
C ASP A 6 30.30 2.25 14.40
N ILE A 7 31.46 1.68 14.03
CA ILE A 7 31.63 1.00 12.75
C ILE A 7 30.73 -0.23 12.65
N ILE A 8 30.68 -1.07 13.69
CA ILE A 8 29.81 -2.25 13.71
C ILE A 8 28.34 -1.84 13.59
N THR A 9 27.93 -0.78 14.30
CA THR A 9 26.56 -0.27 14.26
C THR A 9 26.20 0.26 12.87
N ALA A 10 27.10 0.98 12.22
CA ALA A 10 26.90 1.49 10.85
C ALA A 10 26.77 0.36 9.82
N VAL A 11 27.58 -0.70 9.93
CA VAL A 11 27.51 -1.87 9.05
C VAL A 11 26.19 -2.61 9.23
N ILE A 12 25.74 -2.81 10.47
CA ILE A 12 24.44 -3.45 10.75
C ILE A 12 23.30 -2.63 10.15
N MET A 13 23.30 -1.31 10.34
CA MET A 13 22.29 -0.41 9.76
C MET A 13 22.28 -0.47 8.23
N PHE A 14 23.45 -0.49 7.58
CA PHE A 14 23.55 -0.62 6.13
C PHE A 14 22.99 -1.97 5.64
N CYS A 15 23.31 -3.07 6.32
CA CYS A 15 22.77 -4.40 5.99
C CYS A 15 21.24 -4.47 6.15
N LEU A 16 20.68 -3.82 7.17
CA LEU A 16 19.23 -3.76 7.37
C LEU A 16 18.55 -2.97 6.24
N ILE A 17 19.11 -1.82 5.85
CA ILE A 17 18.57 -1.00 4.76
C ILE A 17 18.66 -1.76 3.42
N ALA A 18 19.82 -2.35 3.12
CA ALA A 18 20.03 -3.13 1.91
C ALA A 18 19.10 -4.36 1.86
N GLY A 19 18.92 -5.04 2.99
CA GLY A 19 18.00 -6.18 3.12
C GLY A 19 16.55 -5.80 2.83
N VAL A 20 16.08 -4.65 3.34
CA VAL A 20 14.73 -4.14 3.07
C VAL A 20 14.55 -3.78 1.59
N LEU A 21 15.56 -3.17 0.96
CA LEU A 21 15.51 -2.82 -0.47
C LEU A 21 15.45 -4.07 -1.37
N ILE A 22 16.25 -5.10 -1.07
CA ILE A 22 16.24 -6.36 -1.85
C ILE A 22 14.91 -7.10 -1.66
N PHE A 23 14.39 -7.14 -0.43
CA PHE A 23 13.14 -7.83 -0.13
C PHE A 23 11.92 -7.15 -0.80
N THR A 24 11.90 -5.81 -0.84
CA THR A 24 10.81 -5.06 -1.48
C THR A 24 10.85 -5.10 -3.01
N GLY A 25 12.02 -5.32 -3.62
CA GLY A 25 12.17 -5.43 -5.08
C GLY A 25 11.69 -6.74 -5.72
N ARG A 26 11.41 -7.78 -4.94
CA ARG A 26 10.98 -9.12 -5.44
C ARG A 26 9.46 -9.31 -5.55
N LYS A 27 8.68 -8.23 -5.56
CA LYS A 27 7.22 -8.32 -5.62
C LYS A 27 6.74 -8.51 -7.07
N ASP A 28 6.36 -9.75 -7.40
CA ASP A 28 5.67 -10.22 -8.62
C ASP A 28 5.51 -9.21 -9.78
N SER A 29 6.40 -9.32 -10.77
CA SER A 29 6.49 -8.44 -11.95
C SER A 29 5.31 -8.50 -12.93
N ASN A 30 4.32 -9.37 -12.72
CA ASN A 30 3.26 -9.64 -13.72
C ASN A 30 1.87 -9.09 -13.36
N LYS A 31 1.78 -8.28 -12.30
CA LYS A 31 0.52 -7.62 -11.90
C LYS A 31 0.71 -6.12 -11.87
N SER A 32 0.05 -5.43 -12.79
CA SER A 32 -0.12 -3.99 -12.77
C SER A 32 -1.38 -3.67 -11.95
N ILE A 33 -1.20 -2.92 -10.87
CA ILE A 33 -2.30 -2.44 -10.05
C ILE A 33 -2.40 -0.93 -10.27
N GLU A 34 -3.50 -0.50 -10.85
CA GLU A 34 -3.84 0.91 -10.92
C GLU A 34 -4.52 1.32 -9.61
N TYR A 35 -3.96 2.35 -8.97
CA TYR A 35 -4.51 2.97 -7.79
C TYR A 35 -5.22 4.25 -8.21
N GLU A 36 -6.51 4.37 -7.88
CA GLU A 36 -7.31 5.56 -8.19
C GLU A 36 -7.08 6.70 -7.17
N PHE A 37 -6.17 6.49 -6.20
CA PHE A 37 -5.98 7.36 -5.05
C PHE A 37 -4.80 8.32 -5.23
N THR A 38 -5.01 9.56 -4.80
CA THR A 38 -3.91 10.52 -4.62
C THR A 38 -3.06 10.09 -3.41
N PHE A 39 -1.76 10.41 -3.41
CA PHE A 39 -0.85 10.14 -2.28
C PHE A 39 -1.41 10.66 -0.93
N LYS A 40 -2.09 11.80 -0.94
CA LYS A 40 -2.77 12.37 0.24
C LYS A 40 -3.88 11.45 0.78
N GLN A 41 -4.75 10.95 -0.10
CA GLN A 41 -5.85 10.07 0.30
C GLN A 41 -5.34 8.70 0.78
N LEU A 42 -4.25 8.19 0.20
CA LEU A 42 -3.55 7.00 0.70
C LEU A 42 -3.01 7.22 2.12
N LYS A 43 -2.36 8.36 2.36
CA LYS A 43 -1.87 8.72 3.69
C LYS A 43 -3.02 8.79 4.69
N ASP A 44 -4.11 9.46 4.35
CA ASP A 44 -5.28 9.57 5.23
C ASP A 44 -5.93 8.20 5.48
N TYR A 45 -6.00 7.33 4.48
CA TYR A 45 -6.52 5.97 4.64
C TYR A 45 -5.68 5.13 5.62
N PHE A 46 -4.34 5.17 5.51
CA PHE A 46 -3.46 4.32 6.33
C PHE A 46 -3.15 4.90 7.72
N PHE A 47 -2.99 6.21 7.85
CA PHE A 47 -2.51 6.84 9.07
C PHE A 47 -3.62 7.43 9.94
N LYS A 48 -4.77 7.80 9.37
CA LYS A 48 -5.91 8.30 10.14
C LYS A 48 -6.79 7.15 10.62
N LYS A 49 -7.24 7.24 11.88
CA LYS A 49 -8.32 6.38 12.40
C LYS A 49 -9.65 7.00 12.01
N HIS A 50 -10.51 6.20 11.40
CA HIS A 50 -11.83 6.61 10.96
C HIS A 50 -12.91 5.95 11.82
N TYR A 51 -13.96 6.70 12.12
CA TYR A 51 -15.08 6.27 12.95
C TYR A 51 -16.38 6.39 12.16
N CYS A 52 -17.31 5.49 12.44
CA CYS A 52 -18.64 5.51 11.84
C CYS A 52 -19.45 6.72 12.31
N LYS A 53 -20.06 7.46 11.38
CA LYS A 53 -20.90 8.64 11.69
C LYS A 53 -22.14 8.30 12.53
N ASP A 54 -22.66 7.06 12.45
CA ASP A 54 -23.90 6.67 13.12
C ASP A 54 -23.68 6.03 14.50
N CYS A 55 -22.69 5.14 14.60
CA CYS A 55 -22.49 4.32 15.80
C CYS A 55 -21.12 4.55 16.48
N ASN A 56 -20.32 5.47 15.95
CA ASN A 56 -19.00 5.85 16.46
C ASN A 56 -17.99 4.67 16.60
N SER A 57 -18.27 3.52 15.99
CA SER A 57 -17.36 2.39 16.00
C SER A 57 -16.20 2.60 15.01
N SER A 58 -15.04 2.00 15.30
CA SER A 58 -13.87 2.10 14.41
C SER A 58 -14.14 1.38 13.09
N LEU A 59 -13.92 2.09 11.98
CA LEU A 59 -14.09 1.54 10.65
C LEU A 59 -12.95 0.57 10.30
N LYS A 60 -13.32 -0.56 9.70
CA LYS A 60 -12.36 -1.54 9.18
C LYS A 60 -12.01 -1.25 7.74
N ARG A 61 -10.72 -1.27 7.45
CA ARG A 61 -10.14 -1.11 6.11
C ARG A 61 -10.36 -2.38 5.29
N PHE A 62 -10.83 -2.23 4.06
CA PHE A 62 -10.82 -3.31 3.09
C PHE A 62 -10.56 -2.76 1.69
N SER A 63 -9.92 -3.57 0.85
CA SER A 63 -9.70 -3.26 -0.55
C SER A 63 -10.41 -4.29 -1.42
N LYS A 64 -10.91 -3.85 -2.56
CA LYS A 64 -11.45 -4.72 -3.60
C LYS A 64 -10.59 -4.56 -4.84
N ASP A 65 -10.19 -5.68 -5.41
CA ASP A 65 -9.47 -5.72 -6.67
C ASP A 65 -10.47 -6.09 -7.77
N GLU A 66 -10.59 -5.24 -8.78
CA GLU A 66 -11.41 -5.46 -9.96
C GLU A 66 -10.49 -5.72 -11.17
N PHE A 67 -10.75 -6.81 -11.88
CA PHE A 67 -9.94 -7.17 -13.05
C PHE A 67 -10.38 -6.35 -14.26
N LEU A 68 -9.44 -5.58 -14.82
CA LEU A 68 -9.71 -4.72 -15.99
C LEU A 68 -9.39 -5.40 -17.33
N GLY A 69 -8.58 -6.47 -17.31
CA GLY A 69 -8.15 -7.19 -18.51
C GLY A 69 -6.66 -7.47 -18.53
N GLU A 70 -6.17 -8.02 -19.64
CA GLU A 70 -4.74 -8.29 -19.87
C GLU A 70 -4.25 -7.42 -21.02
N GLY A 71 -3.03 -6.89 -20.89
CA GLY A 71 -2.47 -6.03 -21.93
C GLY A 71 -1.02 -5.65 -21.68
N TRP A 72 -0.47 -4.93 -22.64
CA TRP A 72 0.87 -4.36 -22.53
C TRP A 72 0.82 -3.13 -21.63
N THR A 73 1.51 -3.19 -20.49
CA THR A 73 1.71 -2.05 -19.59
C THR A 73 3.10 -1.48 -19.76
N LYS A 74 3.17 -0.15 -19.74
CA LYS A 74 4.42 0.59 -19.73
C LYS A 74 4.79 0.91 -18.28
N HIS A 75 5.83 0.26 -17.78
CA HIS A 75 6.53 0.68 -16.58
C HIS A 75 7.73 1.55 -16.96
N PRO A 76 8.23 2.42 -16.06
CA PRO A 76 9.40 3.24 -16.35
C PRO A 76 10.57 2.36 -16.81
N GLY A 77 10.94 2.48 -18.09
CA GLY A 77 12.04 1.72 -18.71
C GLY A 77 11.70 0.29 -19.18
N THR A 78 10.48 -0.21 -19.02
CA THR A 78 10.11 -1.58 -19.44
C THR A 78 8.67 -1.68 -19.96
N VAL A 79 8.47 -2.49 -20.99
CA VAL A 79 7.15 -2.86 -21.51
C VAL A 79 6.93 -4.33 -21.22
N ALA A 80 5.91 -4.64 -20.42
CA ALA A 80 5.61 -6.01 -20.01
C ALA A 80 4.14 -6.33 -20.31
N TYR A 81 3.86 -7.59 -20.60
CA TYR A 81 2.48 -8.07 -20.67
C TYR A 81 2.04 -8.45 -19.26
N SER A 82 1.01 -7.78 -18.75
CA SER A 82 0.53 -7.99 -17.39
C SER A 82 -0.99 -8.01 -17.31
N LYS A 83 -1.48 -8.59 -16.21
CA LYS A 83 -2.89 -8.53 -15.84
C LYS A 83 -3.14 -7.21 -15.11
N ASN A 84 -4.07 -6.42 -15.62
CA ASN A 84 -4.44 -5.13 -15.07
C ASN A 84 -5.54 -5.29 -14.03
N TYR A 85 -5.30 -4.76 -12.84
CA TYR A 85 -6.29 -4.71 -11.77
C TYR A 85 -6.50 -3.26 -11.32
N LYS A 86 -7.76 -2.89 -11.11
CA LYS A 86 -8.14 -1.67 -10.41
C LYS A 86 -8.33 -2.00 -8.94
N ARG A 87 -7.55 -1.38 -8.06
CA ARG A 87 -7.73 -1.55 -6.61
C ARG A 87 -8.48 -0.36 -6.04
N THR A 88 -9.65 -0.63 -5.47
CA THR A 88 -10.46 0.38 -4.77
C THR A 88 -10.40 0.13 -3.25
N PHE A 89 -10.15 1.19 -2.48
CA PHE A 89 -10.11 1.14 -1.02
C PHE A 89 -11.42 1.64 -0.42
N TYR A 90 -11.83 0.97 0.65
CA TYR A 90 -13.09 1.25 1.34
C TYR A 90 -12.91 1.12 2.85
N LEU A 91 -13.83 1.76 3.58
CA LEU A 91 -13.94 1.62 5.03
C LEU A 91 -15.32 1.04 5.36
N LYS A 92 -15.37 -0.08 6.08
CA LYS A 92 -16.62 -0.73 6.50
C LYS A 92 -16.81 -0.60 7.99
N CYS A 93 -17.98 -0.14 8.41
CA CYS A 93 -18.36 -0.17 9.82
C CYS A 93 -18.69 -1.62 10.25
N PRO A 94 -18.09 -2.17 11.30
CA PRO A 94 -18.41 -3.52 11.77
C PRO A 94 -19.79 -3.61 12.44
N ALA A 95 -20.30 -2.52 13.02
CA ALA A 95 -21.59 -2.52 13.71
C ALA A 95 -22.78 -2.35 12.75
N CYS A 96 -22.82 -1.27 11.95
CA CYS A 96 -23.93 -0.99 11.02
C CYS A 96 -23.70 -1.47 9.58
N SER A 97 -22.56 -2.09 9.27
CA SER A 97 -22.18 -2.55 7.91
C SER A 97 -22.12 -1.48 6.82
N ARG A 98 -22.28 -0.19 7.14
CA ARG A 98 -22.14 0.92 6.19
C ARG A 98 -20.72 0.95 5.60
N ILE A 99 -20.65 1.18 4.30
CA ILE A 99 -19.41 1.29 3.53
C ILE A 99 -19.19 2.77 3.21
N TYR A 100 -17.96 3.22 3.38
CA TYR A 100 -17.49 4.57 3.09
C TYR A 100 -16.40 4.50 2.01
N THR A 101 -16.46 5.38 1.03
CA THR A 101 -15.49 5.50 -0.08
C THR A 101 -14.46 6.60 0.20
N SER A 102 -13.53 6.82 -0.75
CA SER A 102 -12.53 7.92 -0.72
C SER A 102 -13.09 9.29 -0.39
N ASP A 103 -14.35 9.52 -0.74
CA ASP A 103 -14.97 10.84 -0.70
C ASP A 103 -15.67 11.10 0.64
N ASP A 104 -15.85 10.05 1.46
CA ASP A 104 -16.62 10.10 2.69
C ASP A 104 -15.79 10.42 3.95
N PHE A 105 -14.45 10.31 3.88
CA PHE A 105 -13.54 10.25 5.03
C PHE A 105 -12.54 11.42 5.17
#